data_AF-A0A7R9EKG2-F1
#
_entry.id   AF-A0A7R9EKG2-F1
#
_cell.length_a   1.000
_cell.length_b   1.000
_cell.length_c   1.000
_cell.angle_alpha   90.00
_cell.angle_beta   90.00
_cell.angle_gamma   90.00
#
_symmetry.space_group_name_H-M   'P 1'
#
loop_
_entity.id
_entity.type
_entity.pdbx_description
1 polymer ?
#
loop_
_entity_poly.entity_id
_entity_poly.type
_entity_poly.pdbx_seq_one_letter_code
_entity_poly.pdbx_strand_id
1 'polypeptide(L)'
;MRCFLDFKSGGAICHILATVYKFKSDQGWRRFDFQSPSRMDRNVEMFMNVEKVLIQNKCLVMPVVCVRPEVDKALQGKIKDIIKRHQGSVTEKKGEIEQINQPSHVSPIGSSPSSPFPLSSPHRSEIYC
;
A
#
# COMPACT_ATOMS: atom_id res chain seq x y z
N MET A 1 3.39 14.54 -11.15
CA MET A 1 2.77 13.56 -10.24
C MET A 1 3.80 13.16 -9.19
N ARG A 2 3.47 13.26 -7.89
CA ARG A 2 4.34 12.75 -6.82
C ARG A 2 3.86 11.35 -6.47
N CYS A 3 4.56 10.32 -6.97
CA CYS A 3 4.16 8.92 -6.78
C CYS A 3 4.55 8.38 -5.40
N PHE A 4 5.51 9.01 -4.73
CA PHE A 4 5.96 8.64 -3.39
C PHE A 4 5.90 9.89 -2.51
N LEU A 5 5.11 9.81 -1.44
CA LEU A 5 4.98 10.87 -0.44
C LEU A 5 5.59 10.46 0.92
N ASP A 6 6.14 9.24 0.99
CA ASP A 6 6.72 8.67 2.21
C ASP A 6 8.25 8.54 2.06
N PHE A 7 8.96 9.60 2.44
CA PHE A 7 10.44 9.66 2.43
C PHE A 7 11.05 9.32 3.81
N LYS A 8 10.26 8.79 4.74
CA LYS A 8 10.76 8.44 6.07
C LYS A 8 11.67 7.21 6.02
N SER A 9 12.59 7.13 6.98
CA SER A 9 13.38 5.92 7.20
C SER A 9 12.44 4.74 7.49
N GLY A 10 12.60 3.62 6.76
CA GLY A 10 11.69 2.48 6.86
C GLY A 10 10.32 2.69 6.21
N GLY A 11 10.15 3.73 5.38
CA GLY A 11 8.94 3.94 4.58
C GLY A 11 8.86 2.99 3.37
N ALA A 12 7.73 3.05 2.66
CA ALA A 12 7.46 2.16 1.52
C ALA A 12 8.54 2.22 0.44
N ILE A 13 9.05 3.42 0.11
CA ILE A 13 10.08 3.58 -0.92
C ILE A 13 11.41 2.91 -0.53
N CYS A 14 11.76 2.93 0.76
CA CYS A 14 12.96 2.29 1.27
C CYS A 14 12.87 0.77 1.08
N HIS A 15 11.73 0.17 1.45
CA HIS A 15 11.49 -1.26 1.28
C HIS A 15 11.43 -1.68 -0.20
N ILE A 16 10.81 -0.88 -1.08
CA ILE A 16 10.78 -1.14 -2.52
C ILE A 16 12.21 -1.19 -3.07
N LEU A 17 12.99 -0.13 -2.85
CA LEU A 17 14.35 -0.03 -3.39
C LEU A 17 15.23 -1.16 -2.84
N ALA A 18 15.22 -1.38 -1.52
CA ALA A 18 16.01 -2.44 -0.89
C ALA A 18 15.69 -3.82 -1.49
N THR A 19 14.41 -4.15 -1.65
CA THR A 19 13.97 -5.45 -2.19
C THR A 19 14.38 -5.60 -3.66
N VAL A 20 14.14 -4.58 -4.47
CA VAL A 20 14.43 -4.59 -5.92
C VAL A 20 15.93 -4.66 -6.19
N TYR A 21 16.76 -3.90 -5.46
CA TYR A 21 18.22 -3.94 -5.61
C TYR A 21 18.82 -5.25 -5.11
N LYS A 22 18.32 -5.81 -4.01
CA LYS A 22 18.71 -7.14 -3.54
C LYS A 22 18.39 -8.19 -4.61
N PHE A 23 17.16 -8.22 -5.11
CA PHE A 23 16.75 -9.17 -6.15
C PHE A 23 17.60 -9.02 -7.43
N LYS A 24 17.86 -7.80 -7.88
CA LYS A 24 18.76 -7.52 -9.02
C LYS A 24 20.16 -8.11 -8.80
N SER A 25 20.72 -7.94 -7.60
CA SER A 25 22.03 -8.45 -7.23
C SER A 25 22.06 -9.98 -7.23
N ASP A 26 21.07 -10.60 -6.57
CA ASP A 26 20.96 -12.06 -6.46
C ASP A 26 20.78 -12.73 -7.83
N GLN A 27 20.10 -12.06 -8.77
CA GLN A 27 19.93 -12.54 -10.14
C GLN A 27 21.09 -12.15 -11.09
N GLY A 28 22.13 -11.46 -10.60
CA GLY A 28 23.28 -11.05 -11.41
C GLY A 28 22.95 -10.07 -12.54
N TRP A 29 21.88 -9.29 -12.41
CA TRP A 29 21.44 -8.39 -13.48
C TRP A 29 22.34 -7.17 -13.61
N ARG A 30 22.79 -6.87 -14.82
CA ARG A 30 23.55 -5.63 -15.11
C ARG A 30 22.65 -4.40 -15.05
N ARG A 31 21.48 -4.47 -15.69
CA ARG A 31 20.43 -3.45 -15.73
C ARG A 31 19.05 -4.07 -15.55
N PHE A 32 18.10 -3.28 -15.06
CA PHE A 32 16.68 -3.63 -15.11
C PHE A 32 16.19 -3.57 -16.56
N ASP A 33 15.36 -4.53 -16.92
CA ASP A 33 14.75 -4.60 -18.24
C ASP A 33 13.36 -5.21 -18.08
N PHE A 34 12.37 -4.32 -18.06
CA PHE A 34 10.96 -4.65 -17.88
C PHE A 34 10.23 -4.90 -19.21
N GLN A 35 10.87 -4.60 -20.34
CA GLN A 35 10.28 -4.77 -21.67
C GLN A 35 10.63 -6.12 -22.28
N SER A 36 11.75 -6.72 -21.86
CA SER A 36 12.18 -8.03 -22.34
C SER A 36 11.19 -9.14 -21.91
N PRO A 37 10.50 -9.80 -22.85
CA PRO A 37 9.54 -10.86 -22.51
C PRO A 37 10.19 -12.05 -21.81
N SER A 38 11.45 -12.35 -22.12
CA SER A 38 12.20 -13.44 -21.47
C SER A 38 12.49 -13.17 -19.99
N ARG A 39 12.37 -11.91 -19.54
CA ARG A 39 12.52 -11.52 -18.14
C ARG A 39 11.20 -11.36 -17.42
N MET A 40 10.08 -11.51 -18.11
CA MET A 40 8.74 -11.25 -17.58
C MET A 40 8.50 -12.02 -16.28
N ASP A 41 8.70 -13.33 -16.26
CA ASP A 41 8.44 -14.15 -15.08
C ASP A 41 9.29 -13.74 -13.88
N ARG A 42 10.57 -13.42 -14.10
CA ARG A 42 11.46 -12.94 -13.04
C ARG A 42 11.10 -11.54 -12.55
N ASN A 43 10.61 -10.69 -13.44
CA ASN A 43 10.09 -9.38 -13.07
C ASN A 43 8.82 -9.53 -12.21
N VAL A 44 7.90 -10.44 -12.57
CA VAL A 44 6.72 -10.75 -11.75
C VAL A 44 7.13 -11.25 -10.38
N GLU A 45 8.08 -12.19 -10.31
CA GLU A 45 8.62 -12.71 -9.04
C GLU A 45 9.20 -11.58 -8.17
N MET A 46 9.96 -10.66 -8.78
CA MET A 46 10.49 -9.49 -8.08
C MET A 46 9.37 -8.61 -7.50
N PHE A 47 8.30 -8.34 -8.27
CA PHE A 47 7.18 -7.52 -7.80
C PHE A 47 6.36 -8.22 -6.71
N MET A 48 6.19 -9.54 -6.78
CA MET A 48 5.57 -10.32 -5.69
C MET A 48 6.38 -10.21 -4.39
N ASN A 49 7.71 -10.22 -4.48
CA ASN A 49 8.57 -10.00 -3.30
C ASN A 49 8.41 -8.59 -2.74
N VAL A 50 8.32 -7.57 -3.59
CA VAL A 50 8.05 -6.19 -3.16
C VAL A 50 6.71 -6.09 -2.42
N GLU A 51 5.63 -6.63 -3.01
CA GLU A 51 4.30 -6.64 -2.39
C GLU A 51 4.34 -7.30 -1.00
N LYS A 52 4.95 -8.49 -0.92
CA LYS A 52 5.10 -9.24 0.34
C LYS A 52 5.81 -8.41 1.42
N VAL A 53 6.93 -7.77 1.09
CA VAL A 53 7.69 -6.95 2.05
C VAL A 53 6.88 -5.73 2.48
N LEU A 54 6.15 -5.09 1.57
CA LEU A 54 5.30 -3.94 1.91
C LEU A 54 4.15 -4.31 2.85
N ILE A 55 3.51 -5.46 2.65
CA ILE A 55 2.46 -5.97 3.54
C ILE A 55 3.05 -6.27 4.92
N GLN A 56 4.18 -6.99 4.97
CA GLN A 56 4.85 -7.34 6.24
C GLN A 56 5.24 -6.11 7.07
N ASN A 57 5.68 -5.04 6.41
CA ASN A 57 6.08 -3.80 7.06
C ASN A 57 4.94 -2.77 7.18
N LYS A 58 3.69 -3.17 6.92
CA LYS A 58 2.49 -2.31 6.98
C LYS A 58 2.61 -1.03 6.13
N CYS A 59 3.42 -1.11 5.08
CA CYS A 59 3.57 -0.07 4.05
C CYS A 59 2.56 -0.25 2.91
N LEU A 60 1.92 -1.42 2.83
CA LEU A 60 0.77 -1.71 1.99
C LEU A 60 -0.29 -2.41 2.85
N VAL A 61 -1.50 -1.87 2.86
CA VAL A 61 -2.63 -2.40 3.62
C VAL A 61 -3.72 -2.81 2.64
N MET A 62 -4.28 -4.01 2.82
CA MET A 62 -5.37 -4.47 1.97
C MET A 62 -6.62 -3.63 2.21
N PRO A 63 -7.34 -3.23 1.15
CA PRO A 63 -8.47 -2.34 1.28
C PRO A 63 -9.59 -3.02 2.04
N VAL A 64 -10.13 -2.30 3.03
CA VAL A 64 -11.36 -2.67 3.73
C VAL A 64 -12.43 -1.68 3.28
N VAL A 65 -13.48 -2.17 2.63
CA VAL A 65 -14.48 -1.33 1.96
C VAL A 65 -15.83 -1.53 2.61
N CYS A 66 -16.51 -0.44 2.94
CA CYS A 66 -17.93 -0.46 3.30
C CYS A 66 -18.75 0.06 2.13
N VAL A 67 -19.61 -0.80 1.59
CA VAL A 67 -20.53 -0.42 0.52
C VAL A 67 -21.78 0.17 1.14
N ARG A 68 -22.19 1.34 0.66
CA ARG A 68 -23.37 2.04 1.17
C ARG A 68 -24.66 1.29 0.85
N PRO A 69 -25.63 1.21 1.79
CA PRO A 69 -26.87 0.48 1.56
C PRO A 69 -27.73 1.09 0.44
N GLU A 70 -27.53 2.36 0.10
CA GLU A 70 -28.23 3.07 -0.98
C GLU A 70 -27.74 2.67 -2.39
N VAL A 71 -26.61 1.96 -2.50
CA VAL A 71 -26.07 1.48 -3.78
C VAL A 71 -26.97 0.36 -4.32
N ASP A 72 -27.28 0.40 -5.61
CA ASP A 72 -28.06 -0.65 -6.28
C ASP A 72 -27.48 -2.05 -6.05
N LYS A 73 -28.35 -3.05 -5.80
CA LYS A 73 -27.94 -4.41 -5.44
C LYS A 73 -27.08 -5.10 -6.50
N ALA A 74 -27.36 -4.88 -7.79
CA ALA A 74 -26.56 -5.47 -8.86
C ALA A 74 -25.16 -4.83 -8.90
N LEU A 75 -25.06 -3.53 -8.61
CA LEU A 75 -23.78 -2.84 -8.48
C LEU A 75 -23.02 -3.25 -7.21
N GLN A 76 -23.69 -3.43 -6.07
CA GLN A 76 -23.07 -3.95 -4.86
C GLN A 76 -22.43 -5.32 -5.09
N GLY A 77 -23.11 -6.21 -5.82
CA GLY A 77 -22.55 -7.51 -6.21
C GLY A 77 -21.23 -7.35 -6.97
N LYS A 78 -21.22 -6.52 -8.02
CA LYS A 78 -20.00 -6.23 -8.81
C LYS A 78 -18.87 -5.64 -7.97
N ILE A 79 -19.18 -4.71 -7.07
CA ILE A 79 -18.19 -4.09 -6.18
C ILE A 79 -17.58 -5.15 -5.26
N LYS A 80 -18.40 -6.00 -4.62
CA LYS A 80 -17.92 -7.08 -3.75
C LYS A 80 -17.03 -8.06 -4.50
N ASP A 81 -17.36 -8.38 -5.75
CA ASP A 81 -16.55 -9.28 -6.59
C ASP A 81 -15.18 -8.66 -6.94
N ILE A 82 -15.15 -7.37 -7.27
CA ILE A 82 -13.89 -6.64 -7.52
C ILE A 82 -13.02 -6.63 -6.26
N ILE A 83 -13.59 -6.29 -5.11
CA ILE A 83 -12.85 -6.23 -3.84
C ILE A 83 -12.22 -7.58 -3.51
N LYS A 84 -12.99 -8.67 -3.61
CA LYS A 84 -12.48 -10.04 -3.37
C LYS A 84 -11.38 -10.43 -4.35
N ARG A 85 -11.52 -10.09 -5.64
CA ARG A 85 -10.49 -10.37 -6.65
C ARG A 85 -9.15 -9.69 -6.33
N HIS A 86 -9.20 -8.53 -5.68
CA HIS A 86 -8.03 -7.77 -5.26
C HIS A 86 -7.64 -8.03 -3.80
N GLN A 87 -8.09 -9.13 -3.19
CA GLN A 87 -7.75 -9.52 -1.81
C GLN A 87 -8.19 -8.52 -0.74
N GLY A 88 -9.10 -7.60 -1.08
CA GLY A 88 -9.73 -6.71 -0.13
C GLY A 88 -10.84 -7.40 0.66
N SER A 89 -11.30 -6.74 1.73
CA SER A 89 -12.41 -7.20 2.55
C SER A 89 -13.56 -6.21 2.56
N VAL A 90 -14.76 -6.70 2.86
CA VAL A 90 -15.97 -5.88 2.95
C VAL A 90 -16.41 -5.82 4.41
N THR A 91 -16.63 -4.62 4.94
CA THR A 91 -17.21 -4.42 6.27
C THR A 91 -18.54 -3.69 6.17
N GLU A 92 -19.44 -3.93 7.11
CA GLU A 92 -20.71 -3.21 7.26
C GLU A 92 -20.60 -2.09 8.30
N LYS A 93 -19.49 -2.03 9.05
CA LYS A 93 -19.26 -1.07 10.14
C LYS A 93 -18.34 0.05 9.68
N LYS A 94 -18.86 1.27 9.66
CA LYS A 94 -18.10 2.48 9.31
C LYS A 94 -16.85 2.71 10.18
N GLY A 95 -16.89 2.30 11.46
CA GLY A 95 -15.81 2.56 12.43
C GLY A 95 -14.53 1.71 12.26
N GLU A 96 -14.58 0.56 11.58
CA GLU A 96 -13.41 -0.32 11.43
C GLU A 96 -12.42 0.20 10.36
N ILE A 97 -12.88 1.08 9.47
CA ILE A 97 -12.09 1.63 8.36
C ILE A 97 -11.07 2.66 8.84
N GLU A 98 -11.42 3.44 9.86
CA GLU A 98 -10.58 4.54 10.38
C GLU A 98 -9.38 4.03 11.18
N GLN A 99 -9.53 2.89 11.87
CA GLN A 99 -8.48 2.31 12.71
C GLN A 99 -7.37 1.62 11.91
N ILE A 100 -7.70 1.07 10.73
CA ILE A 100 -6.77 0.30 9.89
C ILE A 100 -5.85 1.21 9.06
N ASN A 101 -6.28 2.45 8.78
CA ASN A 101 -5.59 3.38 7.88
C ASN A 101 -4.72 4.42 8.58
N GLN A 102 -4.52 4.35 9.91
CA GLN A 102 -3.57 5.24 10.57
C GLN A 102 -2.15 4.75 10.31
N PRO A 103 -1.30 5.52 9.60
CA PRO A 103 0.12 5.20 9.54
C PRO A 103 0.65 5.24 10.98
N SER A 104 1.40 4.21 11.36
CA SER A 104 2.10 4.20 12.64
C SER A 104 2.94 5.47 12.74
N HIS A 105 2.53 6.38 13.60
CA HIS A 105 3.34 7.50 14.05
C HIS A 105 4.52 6.89 14.80
N VAL A 106 5.60 6.59 14.08
CA VAL A 106 6.88 6.31 14.73
C VAL A 106 7.34 7.65 15.26
N SER A 107 7.14 7.88 16.55
CA SER A 107 7.69 9.02 17.25
C SER A 107 9.21 9.03 16.97
N PRO A 108 9.78 10.16 16.50
CA PRO A 108 11.22 10.27 16.37
C PRO A 108 11.83 10.02 17.76
N ILE A 109 12.70 9.03 17.86
CA ILE A 109 13.60 8.91 19.01
C ILE A 109 14.48 10.15 18.96
N GLY A 110 14.20 11.10 19.86
CA GLY A 110 15.00 12.31 20.04
C GLY A 110 14.50 13.54 19.27
N SER A 111 13.53 14.26 19.81
CA SER A 111 13.57 15.73 19.86
C SER A 111 12.49 16.25 20.81
N SER A 112 12.91 17.19 21.64
CA SER A 112 12.16 17.92 22.67
C SER A 112 10.89 18.62 22.16
N PRO A 113 9.92 18.93 23.05
CA PRO A 113 8.58 19.32 22.64
C PRO A 113 8.45 20.84 22.48
N SER A 114 8.33 21.33 21.25
CA SER A 114 7.67 22.63 21.00
C SER A 114 7.40 22.86 19.51
N SER A 115 6.17 22.57 19.07
CA SER A 115 5.42 23.49 18.20
C SER A 115 4.00 22.97 17.95
N PRO A 116 2.95 23.79 18.10
CA PRO A 116 1.57 23.40 17.92
C PRO A 116 1.08 23.83 16.53
N PHE A 117 1.07 22.95 15.54
CA PHE A 117 0.21 23.13 14.36
C PHE A 117 -0.29 21.77 13.84
N PRO A 118 -1.59 21.66 13.54
CA PRO A 118 -2.17 20.42 13.05
C PRO A 118 -1.78 20.24 11.58
N LEU A 119 -0.83 19.34 11.32
CA LEU A 119 -0.63 18.79 9.98
C LEU A 119 -1.83 17.91 9.65
N SER A 120 -2.86 18.53 9.05
CA SER A 120 -3.95 17.84 8.38
C SER A 120 -3.36 16.93 7.30
N SER A 121 -3.19 15.64 7.61
CA SER A 121 -2.70 14.66 6.67
C SER A 121 -3.86 14.19 5.77
N PRO A 122 -3.74 14.30 4.44
CA PRO A 122 -4.75 13.81 3.52
C PRO A 122 -4.41 12.36 3.18
N HIS A 123 -4.96 11.40 3.92
CA HIS A 123 -5.04 10.02 3.43
C HIS A 123 -6.39 9.40 3.78
N ARG A 124 -7.41 9.98 3.16
CA ARG A 124 -8.76 9.44 3.10
C ARG A 124 -8.88 8.65 1.79
N SER A 125 -8.36 7.42 1.75
CA SER A 125 -8.83 6.44 0.77
C SER A 125 -10.11 5.80 1.28
N GLU A 126 -11.09 6.64 1.59
CA GLU A 126 -12.48 6.20 1.63
C GLU A 126 -12.95 6.23 0.19
N ILE A 127 -12.88 5.08 -0.48
CA ILE A 127 -13.70 4.91 -1.68
C ILE A 127 -15.14 4.77 -1.16
N TYR A 128 -15.79 5.92 -0.96
CA TYR A 128 -17.24 5.95 -0.89
C TYR A 128 -17.76 5.71 -2.31
N CYS A 129 -18.12 4.46 -2.57
CA CYS A 129 -19.14 4.18 -3.56
C CYS A 129 -20.41 3.78 -2.81
#